data_AF-A0A228HP45-F1
#
_entry.id   AF-A0A228HP45-F1
#
_cell.length_a   1.000
_cell.length_b   1.000
_cell.length_c   1.000
_cell.angle_alpha   90.00
_cell.angle_beta   90.00
_cell.angle_gamma   90.00
#
_symmetry.space_group_name_H-M   'P 1'
#
loop_
_entity.id
_entity.type
_entity.pdbx_description
1 polymer ?
#
loop_
_entity_poly.entity_id
_entity_poly.type
_entity_poly.pdbx_seq_one_letter_code
_entity_poly.pdbx_strand_id
1 'polypeptide(L)'
;MNRKLTYLALGFCLFAAISGCKQASVDSLEGEYGVAENGKIVPLIKVEKTDRGYVFDDYQAGKWRTGTEVARPLKPEEFEQIMGAKLRGPFDGLQTKMAIFAKVQPGFTAGDFKTSTGYMMAFMLGPIELTKM
;
A
#
# COMPACT_ATOMS: atom_id res chain seq x y z
N MET A 1 -34.52 60.88 -19.08
CA MET A 1 -33.79 61.35 -17.90
C MET A 1 -32.78 60.27 -17.49
N ASN A 2 -31.53 60.49 -17.90
CA ASN A 2 -30.22 60.06 -17.37
C ASN A 2 -29.95 58.61 -16.92
N ARG A 3 -29.08 57.96 -17.72
CA ARG A 3 -28.16 56.85 -17.44
C ARG A 3 -27.28 57.09 -16.20
N LYS A 4 -26.98 56.04 -15.41
CA LYS A 4 -25.64 55.54 -14.90
C LYS A 4 -25.92 54.21 -14.16
N LEU A 5 -25.55 53.01 -14.64
CA LEU A 5 -24.22 52.38 -14.63
C LEU A 5 -23.46 52.54 -13.31
N THR A 6 -23.57 51.54 -12.42
CA THR A 6 -22.54 51.29 -11.41
C THR A 6 -22.43 49.78 -11.19
N TYR A 7 -21.38 49.22 -11.80
CA TYR A 7 -20.85 47.91 -11.54
C TYR A 7 -20.36 47.83 -10.09
N LEU A 8 -20.75 46.78 -9.37
CA LEU A 8 -19.98 46.29 -8.23
C LEU A 8 -19.88 44.78 -8.39
N ALA A 9 -18.83 44.40 -9.13
CA ALA A 9 -18.30 43.05 -9.14
C ALA A 9 -17.79 42.73 -7.73
N LEU A 10 -18.41 41.76 -7.06
CA LEU A 10 -17.78 41.09 -5.94
C LEU A 10 -17.78 39.59 -6.24
N GLY A 11 -16.74 39.18 -6.96
CA GLY A 11 -16.41 37.78 -7.16
C GLY A 11 -15.92 37.20 -5.84
N PHE A 12 -16.69 36.26 -5.29
CA PHE A 12 -16.23 35.37 -4.24
C PHE A 12 -16.06 33.98 -4.86
N CYS A 13 -14.93 33.79 -5.52
CA CYS A 13 -14.47 32.47 -5.93
C CYS A 13 -14.10 31.67 -4.68
N LEU A 14 -15.08 31.03 -4.05
CA LEU A 14 -14.80 29.93 -3.12
C LEU A 14 -14.66 28.63 -3.93
N PHE A 15 -13.53 28.50 -4.63
CA PHE A 15 -13.04 27.19 -5.02
C PHE A 15 -12.52 26.51 -3.75
N ALA A 16 -13.44 25.91 -2.99
CA ALA A 16 -13.07 24.84 -2.07
C ALA A 16 -12.64 23.66 -2.94
N ALA A 17 -11.38 23.68 -3.39
CA ALA A 17 -10.70 22.47 -3.78
C ALA A 17 -10.60 21.64 -2.52
N ILE A 18 -11.62 20.81 -2.28
CA ILE A 18 -11.50 19.65 -1.42
C ILE A 18 -10.46 18.81 -2.15
N SER A 19 -9.18 19.02 -1.80
CA SER A 19 -8.15 18.02 -1.97
C SER A 19 -8.67 16.82 -1.20
N GLY A 20 -9.44 15.98 -1.89
CA GLY A 20 -9.62 14.61 -1.51
C GLY A 20 -8.22 14.06 -1.47
N CYS A 21 -7.63 14.08 -0.27
CA CYS A 21 -6.62 13.10 0.07
C CYS A 21 -7.31 11.78 -0.25
N LYS A 22 -7.02 11.24 -1.44
CA LYS A 22 -7.19 9.82 -1.68
C LYS A 22 -6.33 9.21 -0.60
N GLN A 23 -6.96 8.89 0.53
CA GLN A 23 -6.39 8.02 1.52
C GLN A 23 -5.97 6.82 0.69
N ALA A 24 -4.67 6.57 0.59
CA ALA A 24 -4.13 5.39 -0.07
C ALA A 24 -4.89 4.21 0.55
N SER A 25 -5.83 3.63 -0.21
CA SER A 25 -6.75 2.66 0.36
C SER A 25 -6.00 1.34 0.35
N VAL A 26 -5.45 1.00 1.52
CA VAL A 26 -4.79 -0.29 1.78
C VAL A 26 -5.71 -1.48 1.48
N ASP A 27 -7.01 -1.26 1.29
CA ASP A 27 -8.00 -2.18 0.73
C ASP A 27 -7.53 -2.82 -0.59
N SER A 28 -6.67 -2.14 -1.36
CA SER A 28 -6.07 -2.70 -2.59
C SER A 28 -5.15 -3.91 -2.33
N LEU A 29 -4.69 -4.06 -1.08
CA LEU A 29 -3.79 -5.11 -0.62
C LEU A 29 -4.53 -6.37 -0.18
N GLU A 30 -5.87 -6.39 -0.08
CA GLU A 30 -6.62 -7.60 0.27
C GLU A 30 -6.44 -8.70 -0.79
N GLY A 31 -6.21 -9.93 -0.34
CA GLY A 31 -6.08 -11.10 -1.22
C GLY A 31 -5.02 -12.10 -0.77
N GLU A 32 -4.86 -13.16 -1.56
CA GLU A 32 -3.85 -14.18 -1.38
C GLU A 32 -2.61 -13.89 -2.23
N TYR A 33 -1.45 -14.17 -1.66
CA TYR A 33 -0.17 -13.88 -2.25
C TYR A 33 0.79 -15.04 -2.03
N GLY A 34 1.61 -15.30 -3.04
CA GLY A 34 2.58 -16.38 -3.01
C GLY A 34 3.92 -15.98 -3.60
N VAL A 35 4.88 -16.88 -3.46
CA VAL A 35 6.21 -16.77 -4.05
C VAL A 35 6.24 -17.60 -5.34
N ALA A 36 6.88 -17.07 -6.37
CA ALA A 36 7.10 -17.82 -7.60
C ALA A 36 8.25 -18.83 -7.38
N GLU A 37 7.93 -20.11 -7.40
CA GLU A 37 8.87 -21.22 -7.27
C GLU A 37 8.67 -22.21 -8.41
N ASN A 38 9.73 -22.50 -9.17
CA ASN A 38 9.73 -23.49 -10.26
C ASN A 38 8.55 -23.32 -11.26
N GLY A 39 8.23 -22.07 -11.61
CA GLY A 39 7.15 -21.73 -12.55
C GLY A 39 5.74 -21.87 -11.96
N LYS A 40 5.61 -22.06 -10.64
CA LYS A 40 4.33 -22.11 -9.92
C LYS A 40 4.31 -21.04 -8.83
N ILE A 41 3.12 -20.58 -8.46
CA ILE A 41 2.94 -19.69 -7.31
C ILE A 41 2.62 -20.56 -6.09
N VAL A 42 3.48 -20.51 -5.08
CA VAL A 42 3.28 -21.20 -3.80
C VAL A 42 2.69 -20.20 -2.81
N PRO A 43 1.48 -20.45 -2.25
CA PRO A 43 0.86 -19.54 -1.30
C PRO A 43 1.76 -19.28 -0.09
N LEU A 44 1.83 -18.03 0.36
CA LEU A 44 2.63 -17.64 1.52
C LEU A 44 1.80 -16.83 2.52
N ILE A 45 1.13 -15.79 2.04
CA ILE A 45 0.43 -14.83 2.89
C ILE A 45 -0.92 -14.46 2.29
N LYS A 46 -1.92 -14.27 3.14
CA LYS A 46 -3.20 -13.67 2.78
C LYS A 46 -3.41 -12.42 3.63
N VAL A 47 -3.74 -11.31 2.98
CA VAL A 47 -4.11 -10.06 3.64
C VAL A 47 -5.62 -10.03 3.73
N GLU A 48 -6.14 -10.02 4.94
CA GLU A 48 -7.59 -10.07 5.20
C GLU A 48 -8.02 -8.86 6.04
N LYS A 49 -9.13 -8.24 5.64
CA LYS A 49 -9.80 -7.20 6.42
C LYS A 49 -10.79 -7.83 7.39
N THR A 50 -10.57 -7.60 8.67
CA THR A 50 -11.46 -8.02 9.76
C THR A 50 -12.12 -6.81 10.41
N ASP A 51 -13.07 -7.05 11.31
CA ASP A 51 -13.68 -6.00 12.13
C ASP A 51 -12.67 -5.22 12.98
N ARG A 52 -11.50 -5.82 13.26
CA ARG A 52 -10.41 -5.20 14.03
C ARG A 52 -9.40 -4.45 13.16
N GLY A 53 -9.48 -4.58 11.83
CA GLY A 53 -8.49 -4.10 10.87
C GLY A 53 -7.86 -5.23 10.07
N TYR A 54 -6.75 -4.92 9.40
CA TYR A 54 -6.05 -5.87 8.53
C TYR A 54 -5.23 -6.87 9.33
N VAL A 55 -5.24 -8.14 8.91
CA VAL A 55 -4.38 -9.20 9.45
C VAL A 55 -3.65 -9.91 8.32
N PHE A 56 -2.53 -10.54 8.68
CA PHE A 56 -1.71 -11.35 7.78
C PHE A 56 -1.85 -12.81 8.17
N ASP A 57 -2.54 -13.58 7.33
CA ASP A 57 -2.71 -15.02 7.50
C ASP A 57 -1.58 -15.77 6.80
N ASP A 58 -0.96 -16.72 7.47
CA ASP A 58 0.15 -17.50 6.92
C ASP A 58 -0.31 -18.89 6.44
N TYR A 59 0.27 -19.36 5.34
CA TYR A 59 -0.04 -20.68 4.80
C TYR A 59 0.90 -21.73 5.37
N GLN A 60 0.37 -22.65 6.18
CA GLN A 60 1.14 -23.74 6.78
C GLN A 60 0.41 -25.07 6.66
N ALA A 61 1.13 -26.11 6.23
CA ALA A 61 0.61 -27.48 6.14
C ALA A 61 -0.73 -27.61 5.38
N GLY A 62 -0.86 -26.87 4.28
CA GLY A 62 -2.04 -26.93 3.42
C GLY A 62 -3.23 -26.07 3.89
N LYS A 63 -3.05 -25.24 4.93
CA LYS A 63 -4.14 -24.45 5.53
C LYS A 63 -3.68 -23.03 5.85
N TRP A 64 -4.61 -22.09 5.70
CA TRP A 64 -4.46 -20.73 6.21
C TRP A 64 -4.59 -20.71 7.73
N ARG A 65 -3.71 -19.98 8.39
CA ARG A 65 -3.79 -19.68 9.82
C ARG A 65 -3.94 -18.20 10.02
N THR A 66 -4.91 -17.81 10.82
CA THR A 66 -5.22 -16.39 11.00
C THR A 66 -4.19 -15.70 11.85
N GLY A 67 -3.62 -14.61 11.32
CA GLY A 67 -2.71 -13.75 12.07
C GLY A 67 -3.42 -13.10 13.25
N THR A 68 -2.80 -13.10 14.43
CA THR A 68 -3.39 -12.49 15.63
C THR A 68 -3.14 -10.98 15.72
N GLU A 69 -2.08 -10.52 15.05
CA GLU A 69 -1.65 -9.13 15.07
C GLU A 69 -2.36 -8.30 13.99
N VAL A 70 -2.93 -7.17 14.40
CA VAL A 70 -3.55 -6.20 13.48
C VAL A 70 -2.46 -5.33 12.87
N ALA A 71 -2.37 -5.35 11.55
CA ALA A 71 -1.47 -4.50 10.80
C ALA A 71 -1.97 -3.05 10.78
N ARG A 72 -1.05 -2.12 10.93
CA ARG A 72 -1.31 -0.68 10.73
C ARG A 72 -0.91 -0.25 9.32
N PRO A 73 -1.55 0.78 8.76
CA PRO A 73 -1.03 1.45 7.58
C PRO A 73 0.42 1.92 7.79
N LEU A 74 1.25 1.69 6.79
CA LEU A 74 2.62 2.16 6.71
C LEU A 74 2.64 3.46 5.89
N LYS A 75 3.40 4.46 6.34
CA LYS A 75 3.60 5.69 5.58
C LYS A 75 4.70 5.51 4.54
N PRO A 76 4.63 6.17 3.37
CA PRO A 76 5.69 6.13 2.38
C PRO A 76 7.07 6.49 2.95
N GLU A 77 7.16 7.55 3.75
CA GLU A 77 8.44 8.04 4.28
C GLU A 77 9.08 7.04 5.26
N GLU A 78 8.24 6.36 6.05
CA GLU A 78 8.67 5.32 6.97
C GLU A 78 9.17 4.09 6.20
N PHE A 79 8.45 3.68 5.15
CA PHE A 79 8.90 2.60 4.26
C PHE A 79 10.24 2.93 3.60
N GLU A 80 10.42 4.14 3.07
CA GLU A 80 11.68 4.56 2.46
C GLU A 80 12.86 4.52 3.44
N GLN A 81 12.62 4.93 4.70
CA GLN A 81 13.63 4.89 5.75
C GLN A 81 14.01 3.44 6.10
N ILE A 82 13.03 2.55 6.20
CA ILE A 82 13.26 1.12 6.52
C ILE A 82 13.98 0.41 5.37
N MET A 83 13.56 0.66 4.13
CA MET A 83 14.12 0.02 2.94
C MET A 83 15.42 0.66 2.45
N GLY A 84 15.76 1.86 2.92
CA GLY A 84 16.92 2.61 2.43
C GLY A 84 16.81 3.00 0.95
N ALA A 85 15.58 3.13 0.42
CA ALA A 85 15.33 3.36 -0.99
C ALA A 85 14.13 4.29 -1.20
N LYS A 86 14.20 5.11 -2.27
CA LYS A 86 13.14 6.07 -2.61
C LYS A 86 12.04 5.44 -3.47
N LEU A 87 10.80 5.77 -3.16
CA LEU A 87 9.62 5.43 -3.94
C LEU A 87 9.53 6.37 -5.16
N ARG A 88 9.07 5.85 -6.30
CA ARG A 88 8.92 6.62 -7.56
C ARG A 88 7.47 6.63 -8.09
N GLY A 89 6.51 6.22 -7.28
CA GLY A 89 5.13 6.06 -7.69
C GLY A 89 4.18 5.76 -6.53
N PRO A 90 2.98 5.25 -6.83
CA PRO A 90 1.99 4.88 -5.82
C PRO A 90 2.54 3.88 -4.81
N PHE A 91 2.08 4.02 -3.58
CA PHE A 91 2.47 3.17 -2.46
C PHE A 91 1.24 2.86 -1.61
N ASP A 92 1.04 1.57 -1.36
CA ASP A 92 0.13 1.07 -0.33
C ASP A 92 0.97 0.14 0.57
N GLY A 93 0.88 0.30 1.88
CA GLY A 93 1.68 -0.50 2.80
C GLY A 93 0.96 -0.79 4.11
N LEU A 94 1.19 -1.99 4.63
CA LEU A 94 0.75 -2.46 5.94
C LEU A 94 1.95 -2.97 6.72
N GLN A 95 1.96 -2.73 8.03
CA GLN A 95 3.04 -3.15 8.91
C GLN A 95 2.49 -3.80 10.18
N THR A 96 3.08 -4.93 10.56
CA THR A 96 3.03 -5.52 11.89
C THR A 96 4.39 -5.34 12.58
N LYS A 97 4.55 -5.80 13.81
CA LYS A 97 5.87 -5.87 14.47
C LYS A 97 6.84 -6.79 13.75
N MET A 98 6.32 -7.80 13.05
CA MET A 98 7.12 -8.87 12.45
C MET A 98 7.41 -8.66 10.97
N ALA A 99 6.57 -7.92 10.25
CA ALA A 99 6.68 -7.79 8.81
C ALA A 99 6.06 -6.52 8.24
N ILE A 100 6.53 -6.14 7.06
CA ILE A 100 5.92 -5.13 6.20
C ILE A 100 5.38 -5.83 4.96
N PHE A 101 4.15 -5.54 4.58
CA PHE A 101 3.59 -5.89 3.28
C PHE A 101 3.38 -4.61 2.47
N ALA A 102 3.90 -4.55 1.25
CA ALA A 102 3.81 -3.34 0.44
C ALA A 102 3.51 -3.64 -1.02
N LYS A 103 2.74 -2.72 -1.61
CA LYS A 103 2.60 -2.56 -3.05
C LYS A 103 3.33 -1.28 -3.47
N VAL A 104 4.33 -1.47 -4.32
CA VAL A 104 5.16 -0.43 -4.92
C VAL A 104 5.02 -0.47 -6.43
N GLN A 105 5.66 0.48 -7.12
CA GLN A 105 5.76 0.42 -8.57
C GLN A 105 6.59 -0.82 -9.00
N PRO A 106 6.10 -1.62 -9.97
CA PRO A 106 6.91 -2.65 -10.62
C PRO A 106 8.28 -2.13 -11.06
N GLY A 107 9.33 -2.91 -10.79
CA GLY A 107 10.71 -2.51 -11.03
C GLY A 107 11.37 -1.75 -9.87
N PHE A 108 10.69 -1.57 -8.73
CA PHE A 108 11.30 -1.04 -7.51
C PHE A 108 12.51 -1.87 -7.07
N THR A 109 13.50 -1.18 -6.52
CA THR A 109 14.79 -1.74 -6.07
C THR A 109 15.20 -1.16 -4.72
N ALA A 110 15.70 -2.00 -3.83
CA ALA A 110 16.25 -1.62 -2.52
C ALA A 110 17.42 -2.53 -2.16
N GLY A 111 18.65 -2.00 -2.19
CA GLY A 111 19.86 -2.84 -2.14
C GLY A 111 19.86 -3.85 -3.30
N ASP A 112 20.08 -5.13 -2.98
CA ASP A 112 20.07 -6.23 -3.96
C ASP A 112 18.65 -6.74 -4.28
N PHE A 113 17.64 -6.26 -3.57
CA PHE A 113 16.25 -6.64 -3.83
C PHE A 113 15.68 -5.88 -5.02
N LYS A 114 14.91 -6.61 -5.83
CA LYS A 114 14.10 -6.07 -6.93
C LYS A 114 12.76 -6.81 -6.97
N THR A 115 11.68 -6.08 -7.24
CA THR A 115 10.36 -6.67 -7.52
C THR A 115 9.92 -6.33 -8.93
N SER A 116 9.48 -7.33 -9.68
CA SER A 116 8.85 -7.22 -11.00
C SER A 116 7.32 -7.09 -10.92
N THR A 117 6.70 -7.65 -9.88
CA THR A 117 5.24 -7.59 -9.66
C THR A 117 4.79 -6.30 -8.97
N GLY A 118 5.70 -5.66 -8.23
CA GLY A 118 5.39 -4.56 -7.34
C GLY A 118 4.83 -4.99 -5.98
N TYR A 119 4.62 -6.28 -5.72
CA TYR A 119 4.23 -6.77 -4.39
C TYR A 119 5.44 -7.34 -3.66
N MET A 120 5.56 -7.02 -2.38
CA MET A 120 6.66 -7.50 -1.56
C MET A 120 6.25 -7.66 -0.10
N MET A 121 6.99 -8.53 0.58
CA MET A 121 6.96 -8.63 2.04
C MET A 121 8.39 -8.50 2.57
N ALA A 122 8.60 -7.67 3.58
CA ALA A 122 9.90 -7.50 4.22
C ALA A 122 9.89 -8.01 5.66
N PHE A 123 10.87 -8.84 5.96
CA PHE A 123 11.17 -9.39 7.28
C PHE A 123 12.55 -8.91 7.74
N MET A 124 12.96 -9.30 8.95
CA MET A 124 14.32 -9.02 9.45
C MET A 124 15.43 -9.57 8.54
N LEU A 125 15.18 -10.68 7.84
CA LEU A 125 16.15 -11.30 6.93
C LEU A 125 16.19 -10.64 5.54
N GLY A 126 15.28 -9.70 5.29
CA GLY A 126 15.21 -8.97 4.04
C GLY A 126 13.84 -9.09 3.34
N PRO A 127 13.69 -8.34 2.24
CA PRO A 127 12.49 -8.37 1.41
C PRO A 127 12.45 -9.58 0.47
N ILE A 128 11.23 -10.06 0.22
CA ILE A 128 10.91 -11.06 -0.79
C ILE A 128 9.84 -10.52 -1.74
N GLU A 129 9.91 -10.95 -2.99
CA GLU A 129 8.90 -10.61 -3.99
C GLU A 129 7.69 -11.53 -3.84
N LEU A 130 6.50 -10.95 -3.96
CA LEU A 130 5.24 -11.69 -3.93
C LEU A 130 4.52 -11.56 -5.26
N THR A 131 3.71 -12.55 -5.59
CA THR A 131 2.77 -12.54 -6.70
C THR A 131 1.37 -12.66 -6.14
N LYS A 132 0.46 -11.78 -6.58
CA LYS A 132 -0.96 -11.88 -6.25
C LYS A 132 -1.56 -13.09 -6.98
N MET A 133 -2.34 -13.89 -6.26
CA MET A 133 -3.01 -15.10 -6.77
C MET A 133 -4.41 -14.82 -7.29
#